data_AF-A0A496ZLD7-F1
#
_entry.id   AF-A0A496ZLD7-F1
#
_cell.length_a   1.000
_cell.length_b   1.000
_cell.length_c   1.000
_cell.angle_alpha   90.00
_cell.angle_beta   90.00
_cell.angle_gamma   90.00
#
_symmetry.space_group_name_H-M   'P 1'
#
loop_
_entity.id
_entity.type
_entity.pdbx_description
1 polymer ?
#
loop_
_entity_poly.entity_id
_entity_poly.type
_entity_poly.pdbx_seq_one_letter_code
_entity_poly.pdbx_strand_id
1 'polypeptide(L)'
;MIISAPAIHITLSNLGVFDEISLMIGISVSLILTATIGKLKTSDMSFIIKKMKPWKYFLIIIGVFLFLHVFEASTISGLIAELVFSKTFLIIIVGALLSIVTGRVQLPISILIPIFLATYGAEQLTAMTFALMYVAIYIGYMISPVHPCVSVSIEFFDTKYIDFAGKLILPSLIGFAFTYIAALLLV
;
A
#
# COMPACT_ATOMS: atom_id res chain seq x y z
N MET A 1 6.86 9.29 20.65
CA MET A 1 5.46 9.39 20.19
C MET A 1 5.10 8.33 19.15
N ILE A 2 6.04 7.93 18.27
CA ILE A 2 5.81 6.87 17.27
C ILE A 2 5.47 5.51 17.93
N ILE A 3 6.01 5.24 19.13
CA ILE A 3 5.81 3.97 19.86
C ILE A 3 4.46 3.91 20.62
N SER A 4 3.81 5.04 20.88
CA SER A 4 2.56 5.03 21.66
C SER A 4 1.38 4.42 20.90
N ALA A 5 1.32 4.58 19.57
CA ALA A 5 0.28 3.95 18.76
C ALA A 5 0.37 2.41 18.74
N PRO A 6 1.55 1.79 18.48
CA PRO A 6 1.73 0.34 18.60
C PRO A 6 1.44 -0.19 20.01
N ALA A 7 1.90 0.52 21.05
CA ALA A 7 1.70 0.09 22.44
C ALA A 7 0.21 0.08 22.82
N ILE A 8 -0.54 1.14 22.49
CA ILE A 8 -1.98 1.22 22.77
C ILE A 8 -2.74 0.16 21.98
N HIS A 9 -2.39 -0.03 20.71
CA HIS A 9 -3.02 -1.04 19.85
C HIS A 9 -2.86 -2.45 20.41
N ILE A 10 -1.63 -2.84 20.78
CA ILE A 10 -1.34 -4.16 21.35
C ILE A 10 -2.05 -4.34 22.70
N THR A 11 -2.13 -3.30 23.52
CA THR A 11 -2.76 -3.38 24.84
C THR A 11 -4.28 -3.53 24.74
N LEU A 12 -4.93 -2.82 23.81
CA LEU A 12 -6.40 -2.90 23.61
C LEU A 12 -6.82 -4.16 22.86
N SER A 13 -6.04 -4.63 21.88
CA SER A 13 -6.32 -5.87 21.14
C SER A 13 -6.26 -7.10 22.05
N ASN A 14 -5.30 -7.14 23.00
CA ASN A 14 -5.24 -8.18 24.02
C ASN A 14 -6.43 -8.19 25.01
N LEU A 15 -7.21 -7.11 25.08
CA LEU A 15 -8.41 -7.00 25.91
C LEU A 15 -9.71 -7.39 25.17
N GLY A 16 -9.61 -7.87 23.93
CA GLY A 16 -10.75 -8.34 23.14
C GLY A 16 -11.54 -7.24 22.42
N VAL A 17 -10.95 -6.06 22.24
CA VAL A 17 -11.51 -4.99 21.39
C VAL A 17 -11.18 -5.29 19.94
N PHE A 18 -12.15 -5.13 19.03
CA PHE A 18 -11.93 -5.25 17.58
C PHE A 18 -10.74 -4.40 17.12
N ASP A 19 -9.87 -5.00 16.30
CA ASP A 19 -8.59 -4.43 15.90
C ASP A 19 -8.75 -3.07 15.21
N GLU A 20 -9.83 -2.84 14.46
CA GLU A 20 -10.10 -1.56 13.80
C GLU A 20 -10.36 -0.43 14.79
N ILE A 21 -11.09 -0.71 15.87
CA ILE A 21 -11.42 0.26 16.92
C ILE A 21 -10.14 0.56 17.73
N SER A 22 -9.35 -0.48 18.02
CA SER A 22 -8.07 -0.36 18.70
C SER A 22 -7.10 0.53 17.92
N LEU A 23 -7.02 0.36 16.59
CA LEU A 23 -6.24 1.19 15.68
C LEU A 23 -6.71 2.65 15.66
N MET A 24 -8.03 2.87 15.56
CA MET A 24 -8.61 4.21 15.55
C MET A 24 -8.28 4.98 16.83
N ILE A 25 -8.40 4.32 17.98
CA ILE A 25 -8.07 4.89 19.29
C ILE A 25 -6.56 5.18 19.38
N GLY A 26 -5.71 4.22 19.00
CA GLY A 26 -4.25 4.38 19.04
C GLY A 26 -3.74 5.55 18.19
N ILE A 27 -4.25 5.68 16.97
CA ILE A 27 -3.91 6.80 16.07
C ILE A 27 -4.38 8.12 16.66
N SER A 28 -5.64 8.18 17.13
CA SER A 28 -6.23 9.39 17.72
C SER A 28 -5.44 9.86 18.95
N VAL A 29 -5.10 8.94 19.84
CA VAL A 29 -4.31 9.24 21.05
C VAL A 29 -2.90 9.70 20.68
N SER A 30 -2.23 9.08 19.70
CA SER A 30 -0.92 9.54 19.22
C SER A 30 -0.97 10.96 18.64
N LEU A 31 -2.05 11.29 17.94
CA LEU A 31 -2.26 12.59 17.33
C LEU A 31 -2.49 13.66 18.41
N ILE A 32 -3.33 13.35 19.39
CA ILE A 32 -3.61 14.24 20.54
C ILE A 32 -2.35 14.47 21.36
N LEU A 33 -1.61 13.41 21.69
CA LEU A 33 -0.34 13.51 22.38
C LEU A 33 0.63 14.39 21.59
N THR A 34 0.74 14.18 20.28
CA THR A 34 1.65 14.97 19.43
C THR A 34 1.26 16.44 19.41
N ALA A 35 -0.03 16.75 19.41
CA ALA A 35 -0.53 18.11 19.49
C ALA A 35 -0.25 18.77 20.85
N THR A 36 -0.41 18.03 21.96
CA THR A 36 -0.19 18.57 23.31
C THR A 36 1.29 18.74 23.64
N ILE A 37 2.14 17.74 23.35
CA ILE A 37 3.59 17.80 23.59
C ILE A 37 4.26 18.78 22.61
N GLY A 38 3.81 18.80 21.35
CA GLY A 38 4.29 19.76 20.34
C GLY A 38 3.80 21.19 20.55
N LYS A 39 2.94 21.45 21.55
CA LYS A 39 2.28 22.75 21.81
C LYS A 39 1.68 23.38 20.54
N LEU A 40 1.08 22.56 19.68
CA LEU A 40 0.51 23.03 18.42
C LEU A 40 -0.69 23.94 18.74
N LYS A 41 -0.67 25.17 18.23
CA LYS A 41 -1.85 26.04 18.34
C LYS A 41 -2.93 25.50 17.40
N THR A 42 -4.20 25.69 17.77
CA THR A 42 -5.35 25.33 16.92
C THR A 42 -5.32 26.02 15.56
N SER A 43 -4.66 27.17 15.45
CA SER A 43 -4.37 27.84 14.17
C SER A 43 -3.43 27.03 13.27
N ASP A 44 -2.46 26.34 13.85
CA ASP A 44 -1.45 25.56 13.13
C ASP A 44 -2.06 24.25 12.61
N MET A 45 -3.03 23.68 13.32
CA MET A 45 -3.81 22.52 12.85
C MET A 45 -4.53 22.80 11.53
N SER A 46 -5.19 23.96 11.41
CA SER A 46 -5.88 24.35 10.18
C SER A 46 -4.92 24.51 9.00
N PHE A 47 -3.73 25.04 9.27
CA PHE A 47 -2.65 25.15 8.28
C PHE A 47 -2.13 23.76 7.84
N ILE A 48 -1.89 22.86 8.79
CA ILE A 48 -1.44 21.49 8.53
C ILE A 48 -2.49 20.72 7.70
N ILE A 49 -3.77 20.78 8.08
CA ILE A 49 -4.85 20.08 7.37
C ILE A 49 -4.95 20.60 5.92
N LYS A 50 -4.89 21.92 5.71
CA LYS A 50 -4.91 22.51 4.36
C LYS A 50 -3.71 22.09 3.52
N LYS A 51 -2.53 21.93 4.14
CA LYS A 51 -1.30 21.53 3.45
C LYS A 51 -1.27 20.04 3.12
N MET A 52 -1.69 19.18 4.05
CA MET A 52 -1.74 17.72 3.87
C MET A 52 -2.86 17.27 2.92
N LYS A 53 -3.91 18.08 2.74
CA LYS A 53 -5.07 17.80 1.86
C LYS A 53 -5.61 16.36 2.06
N PRO A 54 -5.99 15.97 3.30
CA PRO A 54 -6.43 14.61 3.62
C PRO A 54 -7.61 14.12 2.76
N TRP A 55 -8.45 15.05 2.28
CA TRP A 55 -9.50 14.78 1.29
C TRP A 55 -9.01 14.05 0.04
N LYS A 56 -7.77 14.27 -0.41
CA LYS A 56 -7.21 13.52 -1.54
C LYS A 56 -7.09 12.02 -1.24
N TYR A 57 -6.67 11.66 -0.03
CA TYR A 57 -6.57 10.26 0.40
C TYR A 57 -7.95 9.62 0.54
N PHE A 58 -8.89 10.35 1.15
CA PHE A 58 -10.28 9.91 1.24
C PHE A 58 -10.90 9.65 -0.14
N LEU A 59 -10.72 10.58 -1.09
CA LEU A 59 -11.19 10.42 -2.47
C LEU A 59 -10.56 9.24 -3.20
N ILE A 60 -9.27 8.95 -2.95
CA ILE A 60 -8.61 7.76 -3.50
C ILE A 60 -9.27 6.50 -2.97
N ILE A 61 -9.50 6.40 -1.65
CA ILE A 61 -10.14 5.24 -1.04
C ILE A 61 -11.55 5.03 -1.61
N ILE A 62 -12.34 6.09 -1.75
CA ILE A 62 -13.65 6.01 -2.42
C ILE A 62 -13.51 5.54 -3.86
N GLY A 63 -12.57 6.11 -4.62
CA GLY A 63 -12.32 5.72 -6.01
C GLY A 63 -11.95 4.25 -6.16
N VAL A 64 -11.22 3.69 -5.20
CA VAL A 64 -10.88 2.28 -5.11
C VAL A 64 -12.11 1.40 -4.92
N PHE A 65 -12.96 1.71 -3.94
CA PHE A 65 -14.18 0.94 -3.69
C PHE A 65 -15.17 1.04 -4.84
N LEU A 66 -15.28 2.23 -5.45
CA LEU A 66 -16.11 2.45 -6.63
C LEU A 66 -15.57 1.65 -7.82
N PHE A 67 -14.26 1.68 -8.07
CA PHE A 67 -13.62 0.88 -9.11
C PHE A 67 -13.88 -0.61 -8.88
N LEU A 68 -13.75 -1.09 -7.64
CA LEU A 68 -14.02 -2.48 -7.27
C LEU A 68 -15.46 -2.89 -7.61
N HIS A 69 -16.45 -2.10 -7.19
CA HIS A 69 -17.86 -2.41 -7.47
C HIS A 69 -18.18 -2.35 -8.97
N VAL A 70 -17.60 -1.39 -9.70
CA VAL A 70 -17.77 -1.29 -11.15
C VAL A 70 -17.07 -2.44 -11.86
N PHE A 71 -15.89 -2.85 -11.39
CA PHE A 71 -15.13 -3.95 -11.95
C PHE A 71 -15.86 -5.29 -11.75
N GLU A 72 -16.38 -5.54 -10.54
CA GLU A 72 -17.22 -6.70 -10.22
C GLU A 72 -18.53 -6.71 -11.05
N ALA A 73 -19.15 -5.56 -11.25
CA ALA A 73 -20.34 -5.43 -12.09
C ALA A 73 -20.05 -5.53 -13.60
N SER A 74 -18.78 -5.43 -14.01
CA SER A 74 -18.38 -5.46 -15.41
C SER A 74 -18.04 -6.89 -15.88
N THR A 75 -18.35 -7.19 -17.14
CA THR A 75 -17.94 -8.44 -17.83
C THR A 75 -16.43 -8.53 -18.08
N ILE A 76 -15.67 -7.44 -17.87
CA ILE A 76 -14.21 -7.41 -18.00
C ILE A 76 -13.54 -8.28 -16.93
N SER A 77 -14.13 -8.38 -15.74
CA SER A 77 -13.67 -9.28 -14.68
C SER A 77 -13.65 -10.74 -15.15
N GLY A 78 -14.69 -11.16 -15.89
CA GLY A 78 -14.77 -12.49 -16.51
C GLY A 78 -13.72 -12.71 -17.61
N LEU A 79 -13.51 -11.71 -18.49
CA LEU A 79 -12.50 -11.81 -19.56
C LEU A 79 -11.06 -11.90 -19.01
N ILE A 80 -10.78 -11.23 -17.89
CA ILE A 80 -9.47 -11.33 -17.22
C ILE A 80 -9.34 -12.66 -16.45
N ALA A 81 -10.44 -13.15 -15.86
CA ALA A 81 -10.46 -14.46 -15.21
C ALA A 81 -10.27 -15.63 -16.20
N GLU A 82 -10.65 -15.45 -17.47
CA GLU A 82 -10.35 -16.40 -18.55
C GLU A 82 -8.88 -16.39 -18.99
N LEU A 83 -8.10 -15.34 -18.68
CA LEU A 83 -6.65 -15.40 -18.87
C LEU A 83 -6.04 -16.31 -17.79
N VAL A 84 -5.49 -17.44 -18.25
CA VAL A 84 -4.77 -18.42 -17.43
C VAL A 84 -3.41 -17.83 -16.99
N PHE A 85 -3.44 -16.84 -16.10
CA PHE A 85 -2.25 -16.43 -15.37
C PHE A 85 -2.03 -17.38 -14.20
N SER A 86 -0.77 -17.72 -13.90
CA SER A 86 -0.47 -18.36 -12.62
C SER A 86 -0.65 -17.34 -11.50
N LYS A 87 -1.14 -17.77 -10.32
CA LYS A 87 -1.34 -16.89 -9.16
C LYS A 87 -0.09 -16.06 -8.86
N THR A 88 1.07 -16.71 -8.88
CA THR A 88 2.38 -16.11 -8.63
C THR A 88 2.71 -15.03 -9.65
N PHE A 89 2.41 -15.26 -10.94
CA PHE A 89 2.65 -14.28 -12.00
C PHE A 89 1.80 -13.02 -11.80
N LEU A 90 0.51 -13.21 -11.48
CA LEU A 90 -0.43 -12.10 -11.27
C LEU A 90 -0.06 -11.27 -10.03
N ILE A 91 0.24 -11.93 -8.92
CA ILE A 91 0.59 -11.28 -7.66
C ILE A 91 1.91 -10.50 -7.80
N ILE A 92 2.93 -11.13 -8.37
CA ILE A 92 4.29 -10.58 -8.32
C ILE A 92 4.59 -9.72 -9.52
N ILE A 93 4.45 -10.25 -10.74
CA ILE A 93 4.86 -9.53 -11.94
C ILE A 93 3.87 -8.43 -12.26
N VAL A 94 2.57 -8.74 -12.31
CA VAL A 94 1.56 -7.72 -12.63
C VAL A 94 1.47 -6.68 -11.51
N GLY A 95 1.53 -7.08 -10.25
CA GLY A 95 1.52 -6.16 -9.11
C GLY A 95 2.71 -5.20 -9.08
N ALA A 96 3.91 -5.71 -9.28
CA ALA A 96 5.12 -4.91 -9.39
C ALA A 96 5.03 -3.88 -10.50
N LEU A 97 4.65 -4.34 -11.70
CA LEU A 97 4.65 -3.53 -12.91
C LEU A 97 3.61 -2.42 -12.82
N LEU A 98 2.39 -2.74 -12.37
CA LEU A 98 1.36 -1.75 -12.08
C LEU A 98 1.84 -0.73 -11.04
N SER A 99 2.58 -1.15 -10.02
CA SER A 99 3.09 -0.23 -9.00
C SER A 99 4.22 0.68 -9.48
N ILE A 100 5.13 0.16 -10.32
CA ILE A 100 6.19 0.96 -10.97
C ILE A 100 5.56 2.06 -11.82
N VAL A 101 4.54 1.73 -12.62
CA VAL A 101 3.89 2.67 -13.54
C VAL A 101 3.06 3.70 -12.77
N THR A 102 2.32 3.27 -11.76
CA THR A 102 1.38 4.14 -11.04
C THR A 102 2.04 4.99 -9.96
N GLY A 103 3.21 4.57 -9.46
CA GLY A 103 3.94 5.25 -8.39
C GLY A 103 3.11 5.38 -7.10
N ARG A 104 2.15 4.46 -6.88
CA ARG A 104 1.27 4.39 -5.70
C ARG A 104 1.07 2.94 -5.29
N VAL A 105 1.15 2.66 -4.00
CA VAL A 105 0.87 1.29 -3.47
C VAL A 105 -0.63 0.99 -3.48
N GLN A 106 -1.48 1.99 -3.23
CA GLN A 106 -2.93 1.77 -3.12
C GLN A 106 -3.58 1.38 -4.45
N LEU A 107 -3.20 2.00 -5.58
CA LEU A 107 -3.86 1.78 -6.86
C LEU A 107 -3.71 0.33 -7.39
N PRO A 108 -2.50 -0.27 -7.41
CA PRO A 108 -2.31 -1.65 -7.83
C PRO A 108 -3.02 -2.66 -6.94
N ILE A 109 -3.04 -2.43 -5.61
CA ILE A 109 -3.76 -3.31 -4.67
C ILE A 109 -5.25 -3.34 -5.02
N SER A 110 -5.83 -2.18 -5.29
CA SER A 110 -7.24 -2.02 -5.63
C SER A 110 -7.64 -2.64 -6.96
N ILE A 111 -6.68 -2.85 -7.86
CA ILE A 111 -6.89 -3.53 -9.13
C ILE A 111 -6.65 -5.04 -8.97
N LEU A 112 -5.59 -5.42 -8.27
CA LEU A 112 -5.21 -6.82 -8.11
C LEU A 112 -6.15 -7.61 -7.19
N ILE A 113 -6.64 -7.02 -6.10
CA ILE A 113 -7.54 -7.75 -5.18
C ILE A 113 -8.81 -8.21 -5.92
N PRO A 114 -9.57 -7.34 -6.61
CA PRO A 114 -10.77 -7.77 -7.33
C PRO A 114 -10.48 -8.81 -8.41
N ILE A 115 -9.40 -8.63 -9.16
CA ILE A 115 -8.98 -9.60 -10.18
C ILE A 115 -8.66 -10.96 -9.55
N PHE A 116 -7.91 -10.95 -8.45
CA PHE A 116 -7.53 -12.16 -7.72
C PHE A 116 -8.76 -12.88 -7.16
N LEU A 117 -9.69 -12.14 -6.57
CA LEU A 117 -10.95 -12.67 -6.04
C LEU A 117 -11.83 -13.26 -7.15
N ALA A 118 -11.96 -12.56 -8.28
CA ALA A 118 -12.74 -13.03 -9.43
C ALA A 118 -12.14 -14.30 -10.07
N THR A 119 -10.82 -14.43 -10.08
CA THR A 119 -10.12 -15.54 -10.77
C THR A 119 -9.91 -16.76 -9.88
N TYR A 120 -9.58 -16.57 -8.60
CA TYR A 120 -9.17 -17.65 -7.70
C TYR A 120 -10.11 -17.86 -6.50
N GLY A 121 -11.06 -16.95 -6.29
CA GLY A 121 -12.00 -16.99 -5.16
C GLY A 121 -11.44 -16.40 -3.86
N ALA A 122 -12.35 -16.02 -2.96
CA ALA A 122 -12.01 -15.40 -1.68
C ALA A 122 -11.22 -16.32 -0.74
N GLU A 123 -11.42 -17.64 -0.81
CA GLU A 123 -10.73 -18.60 0.05
C GLU A 123 -9.22 -18.65 -0.18
N GLN A 124 -8.76 -18.25 -1.37
CA GLN A 124 -7.34 -18.27 -1.73
C GLN A 124 -6.61 -16.98 -1.35
N LEU A 125 -7.36 -15.94 -0.96
CA LEU A 125 -6.80 -14.68 -0.46
C LEU A 125 -6.46 -14.83 1.03
N THR A 126 -5.48 -15.67 1.33
CA THR A 126 -4.95 -15.79 2.69
C THR A 126 -4.16 -14.53 3.08
N ALA A 127 -3.96 -14.31 4.39
CA ALA A 127 -3.10 -13.23 4.88
C ALA A 127 -1.68 -13.31 4.28
N MET A 128 -1.19 -14.52 4.01
CA MET A 128 0.12 -14.72 3.38
C MET A 128 0.14 -14.30 1.91
N THR A 129 -0.90 -14.68 1.15
CA THR A 129 -1.09 -14.27 -0.25
C THR A 129 -1.15 -12.74 -0.35
N PHE A 130 -1.90 -12.09 0.54
CA PHE A 130 -1.99 -10.64 0.61
C PHE A 130 -0.65 -10.00 0.98
N ALA A 131 0.09 -10.55 1.94
CA ALA A 131 1.40 -10.04 2.31
C ALA A 131 2.40 -10.12 1.15
N LEU A 132 2.44 -11.24 0.42
CA LEU A 132 3.30 -11.41 -0.76
C LEU A 132 2.92 -10.43 -1.88
N MET A 133 1.62 -10.25 -2.12
CA MET A 133 1.11 -9.24 -3.06
C MET A 133 1.55 -7.84 -2.67
N TYR A 134 1.38 -7.48 -1.40
CA TYR A 134 1.75 -6.18 -0.87
C TYR A 134 3.26 -5.93 -1.01
N VAL A 135 4.09 -6.91 -0.66
CA VAL A 135 5.56 -6.80 -0.78
C VAL A 135 5.96 -6.60 -2.25
N ALA A 136 5.42 -7.38 -3.18
CA ALA A 136 5.73 -7.23 -4.60
C ALA A 136 5.34 -5.85 -5.15
N ILE A 137 4.15 -5.36 -4.79
CA ILE A 137 3.70 -4.01 -5.14
C ILE A 137 4.63 -2.97 -4.51
N TYR A 138 4.98 -3.12 -3.23
CA TYR A 138 5.83 -2.17 -2.52
C TYR A 138 7.24 -2.07 -3.12
N ILE A 139 7.83 -3.18 -3.54
CA ILE A 139 9.14 -3.16 -4.22
C ILE A 139 9.03 -2.42 -5.56
N GLY A 140 7.97 -2.66 -6.33
CA GLY A 140 7.70 -1.93 -7.58
C GLY A 140 7.52 -0.42 -7.35
N TYR A 141 6.76 -0.05 -6.32
CA TYR A 141 6.55 1.32 -5.89
C TYR A 141 7.87 2.05 -5.56
N MET A 142 8.79 1.39 -4.85
CA MET A 142 10.06 1.98 -4.42
C MET A 142 10.98 2.38 -5.57
N ILE A 143 10.89 1.69 -6.71
CA ILE A 143 11.71 1.98 -7.90
C ILE A 143 11.05 3.04 -8.79
N SER A 144 9.75 3.30 -8.63
CA SER A 144 8.98 4.17 -9.52
C SER A 144 9.55 5.60 -9.58
N PRO A 145 9.83 6.14 -10.78
CA PRO A 145 10.25 7.55 -10.92
C PRO A 145 9.14 8.54 -10.57
N VAL A 146 7.89 8.08 -10.59
CA VAL A 146 6.68 8.87 -10.33
C VAL A 146 6.38 8.95 -8.84
N HIS A 147 7.11 8.20 -8.01
CA HIS A 147 6.95 8.22 -6.57
C HIS A 147 7.46 9.56 -5.99
N PRO A 148 6.61 10.33 -5.26
CA PRO A 148 6.97 11.67 -4.81
C PRO A 148 8.23 11.75 -3.94
N CYS A 149 8.50 10.75 -3.09
CA CYS A 149 9.69 10.78 -2.25
C CYS A 149 10.98 10.58 -3.08
N VAL A 150 10.90 9.87 -4.21
CA VAL A 150 12.02 9.69 -5.14
C VAL A 150 12.29 11.00 -5.88
N SER A 151 11.23 11.63 -6.42
CA SER A 151 11.37 12.90 -7.15
C SER A 151 12.00 13.99 -6.28
N VAL A 152 11.54 14.16 -5.03
CA VAL A 152 12.08 15.16 -4.10
C VAL A 152 13.51 14.84 -3.68
N SER A 153 13.86 13.56 -3.52
CA SER A 153 15.22 13.15 -3.12
C SER A 153 16.22 13.41 -4.25
N ILE A 154 15.85 13.09 -5.49
CA ILE A 154 16.69 13.34 -6.67
C ILE A 154 16.94 14.84 -6.86
N GLU A 155 15.91 15.66 -6.67
CA GLU A 155 15.98 17.12 -6.74
C GLU A 155 16.83 17.70 -5.59
N PHE A 156 16.68 17.20 -4.37
CA PHE A 156 17.45 17.65 -3.20
C PHE A 156 18.95 17.36 -3.32
N PHE A 157 19.31 16.19 -3.85
CA PHE A 157 20.71 15.78 -3.99
C PHE A 157 21.34 16.16 -5.33
N ASP A 158 20.61 16.84 -6.22
CA ASP A 158 21.04 17.20 -7.58
C ASP A 158 21.62 15.99 -8.35
N THR A 159 20.92 14.86 -8.27
CA THR A 159 21.36 13.60 -8.90
C THR A 159 20.46 13.23 -10.09
N LYS A 160 20.86 12.23 -10.87
CA LYS A 160 20.00 11.69 -11.95
C LYS A 160 19.22 10.49 -11.45
N TYR A 161 18.00 10.32 -11.95
CA TYR A 161 17.18 9.13 -11.66
C TYR A 161 17.89 7.82 -11.98
N ILE A 162 18.70 7.79 -13.03
CA ILE A 162 19.46 6.59 -13.43
C ILE A 162 20.44 6.16 -12.33
N ASP A 163 21.08 7.10 -11.65
CA ASP A 163 22.03 6.82 -10.57
C ASP A 163 21.30 6.33 -9.31
N PHE A 164 20.11 6.88 -9.03
CA PHE A 164 19.23 6.43 -7.95
C PHE A 164 18.70 5.02 -8.23
N ALA A 165 18.11 4.80 -9.41
CA ALA A 165 17.55 3.53 -9.84
C ALA A 165 18.63 2.44 -9.91
N GLY A 166 19.83 2.76 -10.42
CA GLY A 166 20.95 1.83 -10.49
C GLY A 166 21.39 1.31 -9.11
N LYS A 167 21.27 2.12 -8.06
CA LYS A 167 21.55 1.70 -6.68
C LYS A 167 20.41 0.89 -6.05
N LEU A 168 19.16 1.17 -6.41
CA LEU A 168 18.00 0.44 -5.89
C LEU A 168 17.69 -0.85 -6.65
N ILE A 169 18.09 -0.98 -7.92
CA ILE A 169 17.69 -2.12 -8.74
C ILE A 169 18.21 -3.44 -8.18
N LEU A 170 19.42 -3.45 -7.62
CA LEU A 170 20.02 -4.65 -7.06
C LEU A 170 19.29 -5.11 -5.78
N PRO A 171 19.09 -4.26 -4.75
CA PRO A 171 18.23 -4.59 -3.60
C PRO A 171 16.81 -5.01 -4.00
N SER A 172 16.21 -4.33 -4.97
CA SER A 172 14.86 -4.63 -5.42
C SER A 172 14.76 -5.97 -6.16
N LEU A 173 15.75 -6.32 -6.98
CA LEU A 173 15.82 -7.62 -7.65
C LEU A 173 15.98 -8.75 -6.63
N ILE A 174 16.80 -8.57 -5.59
CA ILE A 174 16.94 -9.53 -4.50
C ILE A 174 15.61 -9.71 -3.77
N GLY A 175 14.93 -8.60 -3.46
CA GLY A 175 13.60 -8.62 -2.84
C GLY A 175 12.56 -9.32 -3.71
N PHE A 176 12.57 -9.07 -5.03
CA PHE A 176 11.70 -9.75 -5.99
C PHE A 176 11.96 -11.24 -6.06
N ALA A 177 13.23 -11.66 -6.16
CA ALA A 177 13.60 -13.06 -6.18
C ALA A 177 13.16 -13.78 -4.90
N PHE A 178 13.38 -13.16 -3.74
CA PHE A 178 12.94 -13.72 -2.46
C PHE A 178 11.41 -13.86 -2.39
N THR A 179 10.68 -12.80 -2.77
CA THR A 179 9.22 -12.80 -2.78
C THR A 179 8.66 -13.83 -3.77
N TYR A 180 9.32 -14.02 -4.91
CA TYR A 180 8.95 -15.02 -5.91
C TYR A 180 9.15 -16.45 -5.43
N ILE A 181 10.30 -16.74 -4.82
CA ILE A 181 10.57 -18.05 -4.21
C ILE A 181 9.57 -18.32 -3.09
N ALA A 182 9.32 -17.34 -2.22
CA ALA A 182 8.34 -17.47 -1.14
C ALA A 182 6.93 -17.74 -1.68
N ALA A 183 6.53 -17.05 -2.74
CA ALA A 183 5.23 -17.26 -3.35
C ALA A 183 5.10 -18.62 -4.06
N LEU A 184 6.17 -19.19 -4.61
CA LEU A 184 6.13 -20.56 -5.15
C LEU A 184 5.98 -21.63 -4.06
N LEU A 185 6.47 -21.37 -2.85
CA LEU A 185 6.42 -22.31 -1.74
C LEU A 185 5.12 -22.22 -0.92
N LEU A 186 4.47 -21.06 -0.91
CA LEU A 186 3.38 -20.74 0.01
C LEU A 186 2.01 -20.51 -0.67
N VAL A 187 1.92 -20.42 -1.99
CA VAL A 187 0.70 -20.07 -2.77
C VAL A 187 0.43 -21.08 -3.89
#